data_AF-A0A3L7IYV3-F1
#
_entry.id   AF-A0A3L7IYV3-F1
#
_cell.length_a   1.000
_cell.length_b   1.000
_cell.length_c   1.000
_cell.angle_alpha   90.00
_cell.angle_beta   90.00
_cell.angle_gamma   90.00
#
_symmetry.space_group_name_H-M   'P 1'
#
loop_
_entity.id
_entity.type
_entity.pdbx_description
1 polymer ?
#
loop_
_entity_poly.entity_id
_entity_poly.type
_entity_poly.pdbx_seq_one_letter_code
_entity_poly.pdbx_strand_id
1 'polypeptide(L)'
;MAGTPDRNARQPVSTPPGPSSSTPSPLIPPLPSTLNTREARRANAELTPVKPLAVTGRKARSAKAPKPPKAARPSKAPKPPKAAKPSKAPKPRNAPKPPKAAKPAKAPKPAPEQRNKKRPAKPTRSVRRRQRTPGRYDGSRTLTIVVASLAVISLIVVGALLWKKSQDPTVEQSMFAAYQSQQKELDGVATAAETDIEAFTALHEESTALNAAAATALAAVAGISDEPSRAAAETARVEFESSIAAQVVPAPDLDIPAADQKLSEESTVEELARGINGLDAEAQLLESEAEIASDALASLTTTRDTFAAALATFGATIPATATAVIAVNPDAAPALAGAVTSAVTGLTEAIEAGQPGVTELQAYAVAAAALQAEQARLDAIDTVEPDTDAETAPRATPRTTPRTPPRSTQPSNPPATTNPVTPAPDSPVPPVDPAPPVDTEPAA
;
A
#
# COMPACT_ATOMS: atom_id res chain seq x y z
N MET A 1 60.43 -9.28 37.18
CA MET A 1 61.11 -10.27 36.32
C MET A 1 60.10 -10.83 35.33
N ALA A 2 60.58 -11.15 34.13
CA ALA A 2 59.87 -11.29 32.86
C ALA A 2 58.78 -12.37 32.79
N GLY A 3 57.86 -12.21 31.83
CA GLY A 3 57.02 -13.32 31.34
C GLY A 3 55.78 -12.90 30.54
N THR A 4 55.96 -12.47 29.28
CA THR A 4 54.91 -12.54 28.23
C THR A 4 54.66 -13.99 27.81
N PRO A 5 53.42 -14.34 27.41
CA PRO A 5 53.12 -14.55 25.98
C PRO A 5 51.71 -13.99 25.63
N ASP A 6 51.44 -13.32 24.51
CA ASP A 6 51.53 -13.69 23.09
C ASP A 6 50.78 -14.99 22.69
N ARG A 7 49.54 -14.86 22.20
CA ARG A 7 49.18 -15.31 20.84
C ARG A 7 47.72 -15.08 20.48
N ASN A 8 47.57 -14.33 19.38
CA ASN A 8 46.47 -14.40 18.43
C ASN A 8 46.00 -15.82 18.13
N ALA A 9 44.68 -16.05 18.19
CA ALA A 9 44.01 -17.04 17.37
C ALA A 9 42.63 -16.48 16.98
N ARG A 10 42.59 -15.88 15.79
CA ARG A 10 41.36 -15.57 15.05
C ARG A 10 40.58 -16.87 14.88
N GLN A 11 39.32 -16.89 15.32
CA GLN A 11 38.38 -17.93 14.90
C GLN A 11 37.68 -17.50 13.61
N PRO A 12 37.51 -18.40 12.62
CA PRO A 12 36.80 -18.12 11.38
C PRO A 12 35.30 -17.98 11.64
N VAL A 13 34.71 -16.91 11.09
CA VAL A 13 33.26 -16.76 10.95
C VAL A 13 32.80 -17.76 9.90
N SER A 14 32.18 -18.86 10.33
CA SER A 14 31.44 -19.77 9.45
C SER A 14 30.11 -19.10 9.08
N THR A 15 30.05 -18.57 7.86
CA THR A 15 28.83 -18.24 7.15
C THR A 15 27.97 -19.50 6.93
N PRO A 16 26.65 -19.46 7.13
CA PRO A 16 25.77 -20.57 6.77
C PRO A 16 25.68 -20.70 5.24
N PRO A 17 25.64 -21.94 4.70
CA PRO A 17 25.41 -22.16 3.27
C PRO A 17 23.96 -21.83 2.92
N GLY A 18 23.80 -20.90 1.96
CA GLY A 18 22.51 -20.59 1.37
C GLY A 18 21.94 -21.77 0.55
N PRO A 19 20.61 -21.87 0.42
CA PRO A 19 19.99 -22.89 -0.41
C PRO A 19 20.14 -22.55 -1.90
N SER A 20 21.12 -23.17 -2.55
CA SER A 20 21.15 -23.29 -4.00
C SER A 20 20.15 -24.35 -4.45
N SER A 21 19.03 -23.91 -5.06
CA SER A 21 18.26 -24.76 -5.96
C SER A 21 17.66 -23.92 -7.09
N SER A 22 18.48 -23.72 -8.12
CA SER A 22 18.06 -23.33 -9.45
C SER A 22 17.17 -24.44 -10.03
N THR A 23 15.87 -24.18 -10.14
CA THR A 23 14.94 -25.01 -10.91
C THR A 23 14.59 -24.23 -12.18
N PRO A 24 14.67 -24.82 -13.38
CA PRO A 24 14.36 -24.12 -14.62
C PRO A 24 12.88 -23.75 -14.69
N SER A 25 12.60 -22.50 -15.06
CA SER A 25 11.24 -21.99 -15.31
C SER A 25 10.57 -22.82 -16.41
N PRO A 26 9.36 -23.36 -16.19
CA PRO A 26 8.60 -23.95 -17.28
C PRO A 26 8.04 -22.85 -18.19
N LEU A 27 8.19 -23.07 -19.50
CA LEU A 27 7.58 -22.31 -20.58
C LEU A 27 6.07 -22.11 -20.31
N ILE A 28 5.62 -20.86 -20.23
CA ILE A 28 4.21 -20.48 -20.12
C ILE A 28 3.54 -20.73 -21.47
N PRO A 29 2.50 -21.58 -21.58
CA PRO A 29 1.69 -21.65 -22.79
C PRO A 29 0.73 -20.43 -22.86
N PRO A 30 0.42 -19.92 -24.06
CA PRO A 30 -0.49 -18.79 -24.22
C PRO A 30 -1.91 -19.12 -23.75
N LEU A 31 -2.54 -18.15 -23.09
CA LEU A 31 -3.93 -18.22 -22.63
C LEU A 31 -4.89 -18.37 -23.83
N PRO A 32 -5.95 -19.20 -23.72
CA PRO A 32 -7.02 -19.20 -24.69
C PRO A 32 -7.90 -17.96 -24.50
N SER A 33 -7.81 -17.03 -25.44
CA SER A 33 -8.84 -16.02 -25.69
C SER A 33 -10.12 -16.73 -26.11
N THR A 34 -11.18 -16.65 -25.31
CA THR A 34 -12.60 -16.56 -25.72
C THR A 34 -13.51 -16.93 -24.54
N LEU A 35 -14.16 -15.93 -23.94
CA LEU A 35 -15.44 -16.12 -23.25
C LEU A 35 -16.25 -14.82 -23.27
N ASN A 36 -17.08 -14.75 -24.31
CA ASN A 36 -18.36 -14.05 -24.46
C ASN A 36 -18.72 -12.95 -23.44
N THR A 37 -18.34 -11.71 -23.76
CA THR A 37 -18.86 -10.47 -23.15
C THR A 37 -20.18 -9.99 -23.78
N ARG A 38 -20.88 -10.85 -24.55
CA ARG A 38 -22.06 -10.44 -25.34
C ARG A 38 -23.41 -10.73 -24.67
N GLU A 39 -23.46 -11.57 -23.63
CA GLU A 39 -24.70 -11.85 -22.89
C GLU A 39 -24.89 -10.93 -21.67
N ALA A 40 -23.81 -10.45 -21.04
CA ALA A 40 -23.91 -9.53 -19.89
C ALA A 40 -24.42 -8.12 -20.26
N ARG A 41 -24.39 -7.72 -21.54
CA ARG A 41 -24.92 -6.41 -21.99
C ARG A 41 -26.40 -6.43 -22.38
N ARG A 42 -27.04 -7.60 -22.46
CA ARG A 42 -28.45 -7.68 -22.90
C ARG A 42 -29.47 -7.56 -21.76
N ALA A 43 -29.03 -7.64 -20.50
CA ALA A 43 -29.91 -7.52 -19.33
C ALA A 43 -30.13 -6.07 -18.84
N ASN A 44 -29.44 -5.06 -19.39
CA ASN A 44 -29.49 -3.67 -18.92
C ASN A 44 -30.23 -2.69 -19.85
N ALA A 45 -31.02 -3.19 -20.83
CA ALA A 45 -31.64 -2.37 -21.87
C ALA A 45 -33.17 -2.14 -21.72
N GLU A 46 -33.81 -2.59 -20.63
CA GLU A 46 -35.27 -2.46 -20.44
C GLU A 46 -35.71 -1.57 -19.27
N LEU A 47 -34.87 -0.64 -18.82
CA LEU A 47 -35.33 0.43 -17.91
C LEU A 47 -35.86 1.61 -18.73
N THR A 48 -37.18 1.63 -18.89
CA THR A 48 -37.93 2.76 -19.46
C THR A 48 -37.70 4.05 -18.65
N PRO A 49 -37.57 5.22 -19.30
CA PRO A 49 -37.35 6.47 -18.61
C PRO A 49 -38.65 6.94 -17.92
N VAL A 50 -38.62 7.00 -16.59
CA VAL A 50 -39.67 7.62 -15.79
C VAL A 50 -39.65 9.13 -16.04
N LYS A 51 -40.80 9.64 -16.50
CA LYS A 51 -41.09 11.05 -16.80
C LYS A 51 -40.82 11.91 -15.55
N PRO A 52 -39.99 12.97 -15.61
CA PRO A 52 -39.78 13.86 -14.47
C PRO A 52 -41.06 14.65 -14.19
N LEU A 53 -41.60 14.50 -12.98
CA LEU A 53 -42.67 15.33 -12.45
C LEU A 53 -42.17 16.78 -12.31
N ALA A 54 -42.86 17.70 -12.97
CA ALA A 54 -42.63 19.12 -12.90
C ALA A 54 -42.85 19.64 -11.47
N VAL A 55 -41.75 19.96 -10.77
CA VAL A 55 -41.78 20.71 -9.51
C VAL A 55 -42.07 22.17 -9.84
N THR A 56 -43.32 22.57 -9.63
CA THR A 56 -43.75 23.96 -9.73
C THR A 56 -43.18 24.78 -8.56
N GLY A 57 -42.71 25.98 -8.90
CA GLY A 57 -41.81 26.77 -8.07
C GLY A 57 -42.36 27.26 -6.72
N ARG A 58 -41.46 27.28 -5.74
CA ARG A 58 -41.51 28.20 -4.61
C ARG A 58 -40.35 29.19 -4.72
N LYS A 59 -40.67 30.46 -4.97
CA LYS A 59 -39.76 31.60 -4.81
C LYS A 59 -39.32 31.67 -3.34
N ALA A 60 -38.15 31.15 -3.02
CA ALA A 60 -37.49 31.42 -1.75
C ALA A 60 -36.99 32.88 -1.77
N ARG A 61 -37.55 33.71 -0.88
CA ARG A 61 -37.03 35.05 -0.60
C ARG A 61 -35.61 34.91 -0.05
N SER A 62 -34.65 35.58 -0.70
CA SER A 62 -33.29 35.76 -0.18
C SER A 62 -33.33 36.45 1.18
N ALA A 63 -33.14 35.66 2.25
CA ALA A 63 -32.81 36.18 3.56
C ALA A 63 -31.32 36.55 3.56
N LYS A 64 -31.06 37.81 3.91
CA LYS A 64 -29.73 38.43 3.98
C LYS A 64 -28.87 37.66 4.99
N ALA A 65 -27.81 37.03 4.51
CA ALA A 65 -26.87 36.28 5.34
C ALA A 65 -26.29 37.17 6.48
N PRO A 66 -26.28 36.70 7.74
CA PRO A 66 -25.66 37.42 8.84
C PRO A 66 -24.15 37.50 8.64
N LYS A 67 -23.57 38.66 8.94
CA LYS A 67 -22.12 38.89 8.84
C LYS A 67 -21.37 37.93 9.77
N PRO A 68 -20.24 37.36 9.33
CA PRO A 68 -19.43 36.49 10.19
C PRO A 68 -18.89 37.28 11.40
N PRO A 69 -18.86 36.67 12.60
CA PRO A 69 -18.28 37.30 13.77
C PRO A 69 -16.76 37.50 13.56
N LYS A 70 -16.26 38.65 14.01
CA LYS A 70 -14.82 38.98 13.99
C LYS A 70 -14.04 37.93 14.77
N ALA A 71 -13.09 37.28 14.10
CA ALA A 71 -12.17 36.32 14.71
C ALA A 71 -11.47 36.94 15.93
N ALA A 72 -11.58 36.26 17.08
CA ALA A 72 -10.88 36.61 18.29
C ALA A 72 -9.37 36.43 18.09
N ARG A 73 -8.58 37.40 18.54
CA ARG A 73 -7.11 37.34 18.52
C ARG A 73 -6.63 36.11 19.31
N PRO A 74 -5.68 35.32 18.78
CA PRO A 74 -5.14 34.17 19.48
C PRO A 74 -4.40 34.61 20.74
N SER A 75 -4.80 34.07 21.89
CA SER A 75 -4.10 34.22 23.16
C SER A 75 -2.74 33.52 23.09
N LYS A 76 -1.71 34.17 23.65
CA LYS A 76 -0.32 33.68 23.69
C LYS A 76 -0.24 32.25 24.24
N ALA A 77 0.39 31.37 23.47
CA ALA A 77 0.63 29.98 23.86
C ALA A 77 1.44 29.89 25.18
N PRO A 78 1.07 28.99 26.10
CA PRO A 78 1.82 28.75 27.33
C PRO A 78 3.20 28.16 27.02
N LYS A 79 4.22 28.59 27.79
CA LYS A 79 5.59 28.11 27.65
C LYS A 79 5.67 26.60 27.93
N PRO A 80 6.47 25.84 27.15
CA PRO A 80 6.63 24.41 27.38
C PRO A 80 7.32 24.15 28.73
N PRO A 81 6.89 23.12 29.47
CA PRO A 81 7.53 22.73 30.73
C PRO A 81 8.94 22.19 30.47
N LYS A 82 9.86 22.50 31.40
CA LYS A 82 11.26 22.03 31.36
C LYS A 82 11.29 20.50 31.45
N ALA A 83 11.92 19.86 30.46
CA ALA A 83 12.12 18.43 30.39
C ALA A 83 12.85 17.89 31.64
N ALA A 84 12.26 16.86 32.26
CA ALA A 84 12.86 16.15 33.37
C ALA A 84 14.06 15.31 32.90
N LYS A 85 15.12 15.25 33.72
CA LYS A 85 16.35 14.51 33.43
C LYS A 85 16.06 12.99 33.35
N PRO A 86 16.65 12.26 32.39
CA PRO A 86 16.44 10.83 32.25
C PRO A 86 17.04 10.07 33.45
N SER A 87 16.23 9.21 34.06
CA SER A 87 16.67 8.28 35.11
C SER A 87 17.52 7.15 34.51
N LYS A 88 18.56 6.73 35.22
CA LYS A 88 19.54 5.73 34.78
C LYS A 88 18.88 4.36 34.56
N ALA A 89 19.11 3.78 33.39
CA ALA A 89 18.64 2.44 33.04
C ALA A 89 19.21 1.34 33.98
N PRO A 90 18.41 0.34 34.37
CA PRO A 90 18.86 -0.77 35.21
C PRO A 90 19.76 -1.75 34.44
N LYS A 91 20.78 -2.27 35.13
CA LYS A 91 21.73 -3.25 34.59
C LYS A 91 21.04 -4.58 34.22
N PRO A 92 21.39 -5.20 33.07
CA PRO A 92 20.83 -6.49 32.67
C PRO A 92 21.30 -7.62 33.62
N ARG A 93 20.35 -8.47 34.02
CA ARG A 93 20.62 -9.72 34.77
C ARG A 93 21.15 -10.80 33.83
N ASN A 94 22.13 -11.56 34.33
CA ASN A 94 22.79 -12.67 33.63
C ASN A 94 21.80 -13.77 33.20
N ALA A 95 21.78 -14.10 31.91
CA ALA A 95 21.01 -15.19 31.35
C ALA A 95 21.66 -16.57 31.65
N PRO A 96 20.85 -17.63 31.86
CA PRO A 96 21.35 -18.98 32.14
C PRO A 96 21.96 -19.66 30.90
N LYS A 97 23.01 -20.47 31.14
CA LYS A 97 23.75 -21.20 30.09
C LYS A 97 22.89 -22.30 29.45
N PRO A 98 22.98 -22.50 28.12
CA PRO A 98 22.27 -23.58 27.43
C PRO A 98 22.92 -24.96 27.67
N PRO A 99 22.14 -26.05 27.61
CA PRO A 99 22.64 -27.42 27.79
C PRO A 99 23.42 -27.94 26.57
N LYS A 100 24.39 -28.83 26.83
CA LYS A 100 25.30 -29.43 25.84
C LYS A 100 24.55 -30.36 24.87
N ALA A 101 24.73 -30.13 23.57
CA ALA A 101 24.18 -30.95 22.51
C ALA A 101 24.83 -32.35 22.42
N ALA A 102 23.99 -33.36 22.14
CA ALA A 102 24.37 -34.77 21.97
C ALA A 102 25.04 -35.02 20.60
N LYS A 103 25.96 -35.99 20.57
CA LYS A 103 26.75 -36.38 19.39
C LYS A 103 25.87 -37.00 18.29
N PRO A 104 26.12 -36.67 17.00
CA PRO A 104 25.42 -37.29 15.88
C PRO A 104 25.96 -38.71 15.57
N ALA A 105 25.04 -39.61 15.23
CA ALA A 105 25.31 -40.98 14.83
C ALA A 105 25.85 -41.08 13.38
N LYS A 106 26.70 -42.08 13.14
CA LYS A 106 27.37 -42.38 11.86
C LYS A 106 26.38 -42.74 10.75
N ALA A 107 26.55 -42.11 9.58
CA ALA A 107 25.83 -42.44 8.34
C ALA A 107 26.31 -43.78 7.73
N PRO A 108 25.41 -44.58 7.13
CA PRO A 108 25.76 -45.81 6.43
C PRO A 108 26.21 -45.56 4.97
N LYS A 109 27.06 -46.47 4.52
CA LYS A 109 27.82 -46.50 3.26
C LYS A 109 26.93 -46.87 2.05
N PRO A 110 27.08 -46.23 0.87
CA PRO A 110 26.30 -46.60 -0.32
C PRO A 110 26.87 -47.85 -1.01
N ALA A 111 25.96 -48.71 -1.50
CA ALA A 111 26.24 -49.93 -2.25
C ALA A 111 26.22 -49.69 -3.78
N PRO A 112 26.91 -50.52 -4.59
CA PRO A 112 27.20 -50.21 -5.99
C PRO A 112 26.12 -50.67 -6.99
N GLU A 113 25.89 -49.77 -7.94
CA GLU A 113 25.66 -49.96 -9.38
C GLU A 113 25.45 -51.41 -9.89
N GLN A 114 24.22 -51.73 -10.31
CA GLN A 114 23.96 -52.86 -11.20
C GLN A 114 23.24 -52.40 -12.48
N ARG A 115 23.98 -52.62 -13.57
CA ARG A 115 23.65 -52.49 -14.98
C ARG A 115 22.88 -53.74 -15.42
N ASN A 116 21.63 -53.65 -15.90
CA ASN A 116 21.11 -54.63 -16.88
C ASN A 116 19.77 -54.26 -17.57
N LYS A 117 19.89 -54.08 -18.89
CA LYS A 117 19.11 -54.59 -20.04
C LYS A 117 17.62 -54.99 -19.90
N LYS A 118 16.83 -54.41 -20.84
CA LYS A 118 15.74 -54.99 -21.67
C LYS A 118 14.63 -55.83 -21.00
N ARG A 119 13.40 -55.29 -20.96
CA ARG A 119 12.20 -55.78 -21.69
C ARG A 119 10.93 -54.97 -21.32
N PRO A 120 9.92 -54.91 -22.22
CA PRO A 120 8.68 -54.15 -22.01
C PRO A 120 7.56 -55.02 -21.45
N ALA A 121 6.74 -54.50 -20.52
CA ALA A 121 5.29 -54.72 -20.45
C ALA A 121 4.65 -54.19 -19.14
N LYS A 122 3.41 -53.69 -19.33
CA LYS A 122 2.29 -53.46 -18.41
C LYS A 122 2.20 -52.13 -17.64
N PRO A 123 1.05 -51.42 -17.75
CA PRO A 123 0.81 -50.16 -17.04
C PRO A 123 0.31 -50.45 -15.63
N THR A 124 1.09 -50.07 -14.63
CA THR A 124 0.64 -49.99 -13.24
C THR A 124 0.08 -48.59 -12.97
N ARG A 125 -1.25 -48.57 -12.88
CA ARG A 125 -2.13 -47.63 -12.18
C ARG A 125 -1.38 -46.61 -11.30
N SER A 126 -1.29 -45.38 -11.78
CA SER A 126 -0.72 -44.24 -11.06
C SER A 126 -1.59 -43.90 -9.85
N VAL A 127 -1.01 -44.03 -8.67
CA VAL A 127 -1.54 -43.47 -7.43
C VAL A 127 -1.45 -41.94 -7.55
N ARG A 128 -2.57 -41.30 -7.87
CA ARG A 128 -2.77 -39.84 -7.80
C ARG A 128 -2.56 -39.40 -6.34
N ARG A 129 -1.32 -39.09 -5.97
CA ARG A 129 -1.03 -38.20 -4.84
C ARG A 129 -1.54 -36.82 -5.22
N ARG A 130 -2.71 -36.46 -4.68
CA ARG A 130 -3.24 -35.09 -4.73
C ARG A 130 -2.22 -34.18 -4.05
N GLN A 131 -1.46 -33.43 -4.84
CA GLN A 131 -0.75 -32.26 -4.36
C GLN A 131 -1.81 -31.30 -3.82
N ARG A 132 -1.79 -31.11 -2.50
CA ARG A 132 -2.54 -30.05 -1.83
C ARG A 132 -1.80 -28.75 -2.15
N THR A 133 -2.36 -27.98 -3.08
CA THR A 133 -2.01 -26.58 -3.30
C THR A 133 -2.28 -25.81 -2.01
N PRO A 134 -1.31 -25.06 -1.46
CA PRO A 134 -1.55 -24.24 -0.29
C PRO A 134 -2.43 -23.03 -0.68
N GLY A 135 -3.62 -22.98 -0.07
CA GLY A 135 -4.30 -21.77 0.38
C GLY A 135 -4.61 -20.68 -0.65
N ARG A 136 -5.55 -20.93 -1.57
CA ARG A 136 -6.52 -19.87 -1.90
C ARG A 136 -7.50 -19.80 -0.73
N TYR A 137 -7.66 -18.62 -0.14
CA TYR A 137 -8.79 -18.32 0.73
C TYR A 137 -10.05 -18.40 -0.14
N ASP A 138 -10.68 -19.57 -0.15
CA ASP A 138 -11.98 -19.77 -0.76
C ASP A 138 -12.99 -18.99 0.10
N GLY A 139 -13.37 -17.78 -0.34
CA GLY A 139 -14.49 -17.01 0.25
C GLY A 139 -15.81 -17.80 0.27
N SER A 140 -15.89 -18.88 -0.51
CA SER A 140 -16.98 -19.85 -0.40
C SER A 140 -17.02 -20.55 0.97
N ARG A 141 -15.90 -20.76 1.67
CA ARG A 141 -15.91 -21.41 3.00
C ARG A 141 -16.44 -20.52 4.10
N THR A 142 -16.11 -19.23 4.10
CA THR A 142 -16.71 -18.27 5.04
C THR A 142 -18.20 -18.13 4.79
N LEU A 143 -18.63 -18.03 3.53
CA LEU A 143 -20.06 -18.04 3.16
C LEU A 143 -20.76 -19.34 3.58
N THR A 144 -20.10 -20.50 3.41
CA THR A 144 -20.68 -21.79 3.85
C THR A 144 -20.79 -21.85 5.38
N ILE A 145 -19.86 -21.24 6.12
CA ILE A 145 -19.93 -21.17 7.58
C ILE A 145 -21.11 -20.29 8.01
N VAL A 146 -21.27 -19.09 7.44
CA VAL A 146 -22.38 -18.17 7.75
C VAL A 146 -23.74 -18.80 7.44
N VAL A 147 -23.90 -19.38 6.24
CA VAL A 147 -25.14 -20.08 5.83
C VAL A 147 -25.40 -21.32 6.69
N ALA A 148 -24.36 -22.05 7.11
CA ALA A 148 -24.53 -23.19 8.01
C ALA A 148 -24.94 -22.74 9.43
N SER A 149 -24.44 -21.61 9.93
CA SER A 149 -24.92 -21.04 11.20
C SER A 149 -26.39 -20.63 11.12
N LEU A 150 -26.84 -19.97 10.04
CA LEU A 150 -28.26 -19.63 9.82
C LEU A 150 -29.17 -20.87 9.75
N ALA A 151 -28.70 -21.94 9.11
CA ALA A 151 -29.42 -23.22 9.06
C ALA A 151 -29.51 -23.90 10.43
N VAL A 152 -28.48 -23.79 11.27
CA VAL A 152 -28.50 -24.32 12.65
C VAL A 152 -29.40 -23.48 13.55
N ILE A 153 -29.41 -22.15 13.40
CA ILE A 153 -30.29 -21.24 14.16
C ILE A 153 -31.76 -21.53 13.85
N SER A 154 -32.11 -21.67 12.57
CA SER A 154 -33.48 -22.04 12.16
C SER A 154 -33.91 -23.42 12.70
N LEU A 155 -32.99 -24.39 12.78
CA LEU A 155 -33.26 -25.70 13.40
C LEU A 155 -33.44 -25.63 14.93
N ILE A 156 -32.70 -24.76 15.62
CA ILE A 156 -32.85 -24.53 17.06
C ILE A 156 -34.18 -23.85 17.36
N VAL A 157 -34.62 -22.89 16.54
CA VAL A 157 -35.93 -22.24 16.66
C VAL A 157 -37.08 -23.25 16.48
N VAL A 158 -37.00 -24.12 15.47
CA VAL A 158 -38.00 -25.17 15.24
C VAL A 158 -37.98 -26.24 16.36
N GLY A 159 -36.80 -26.61 16.85
CA GLY A 159 -36.63 -27.54 17.96
C GLY A 159 -37.18 -27.00 19.29
N ALA A 160 -36.97 -25.71 19.58
CA ALA A 160 -37.52 -25.04 20.75
C ALA A 160 -39.05 -24.91 20.69
N LEU A 161 -39.62 -24.65 19.52
CA LEU A 161 -41.07 -24.62 19.30
C LEU A 161 -41.74 -25.99 19.55
N LEU A 162 -41.05 -27.09 19.21
CA LEU A 162 -41.56 -28.44 19.44
C LEU A 162 -41.43 -28.92 20.89
N TRP A 163 -40.45 -28.42 21.65
CA TRP A 163 -40.25 -28.80 23.05
C TRP A 163 -41.16 -28.02 24.03
N LYS A 164 -41.67 -26.85 23.62
CA LYS A 164 -42.44 -25.93 24.46
C LYS A 164 -43.91 -26.31 24.69
N LYS A 165 -44.42 -27.36 24.04
CA LYS A 165 -45.81 -27.82 24.20
C LYS A 165 -46.11 -28.52 25.55
N SER A 166 -45.18 -28.49 26.52
CA SER A 166 -45.28 -29.28 27.76
C SER A 166 -45.37 -28.46 29.05
N GLN A 167 -45.03 -27.17 29.07
CA GLN A 167 -45.17 -26.27 30.22
C GLN A 167 -45.26 -24.86 29.62
N ASP A 168 -46.35 -24.11 29.82
CA ASP A 168 -46.67 -22.91 29.05
C ASP A 168 -46.13 -21.62 29.71
N PRO A 169 -44.96 -21.07 29.30
CA PRO A 169 -44.76 -19.64 29.29
C PRO A 169 -45.89 -19.01 28.47
N THR A 170 -46.44 -17.90 28.95
CA THR A 170 -47.37 -17.11 28.15
C THR A 170 -46.69 -16.75 26.82
N VAL A 171 -47.46 -16.65 25.74
CA VAL A 171 -46.94 -16.43 24.37
C VAL A 171 -46.04 -15.19 24.34
N GLU A 172 -46.38 -14.18 25.13
CA GLU A 172 -45.64 -12.94 25.37
C GLU A 172 -44.22 -13.23 25.87
N GLN A 173 -44.06 -14.08 26.89
CA GLN A 173 -42.74 -14.42 27.44
C GLN A 173 -41.87 -15.16 26.41
N SER A 174 -42.49 -15.94 25.53
CA SER A 174 -41.79 -16.60 24.42
C SER A 174 -41.30 -15.62 23.36
N MET A 175 -42.13 -14.63 23.00
CA MET A 175 -41.79 -13.62 22.00
C MET A 175 -40.76 -12.64 22.55
N PHE A 176 -40.86 -12.26 23.82
CA PHE A 176 -39.86 -11.41 24.46
C PHE A 176 -38.48 -12.07 24.53
N ALA A 177 -38.41 -13.37 24.83
CA ALA A 177 -37.16 -14.13 24.79
C ALA A 177 -36.57 -14.20 23.36
N ALA A 178 -37.42 -14.35 22.33
CA ALA A 178 -36.99 -14.33 20.93
C ALA A 178 -36.46 -12.94 20.53
N TYR A 179 -37.14 -11.87 20.93
CA TYR A 179 -36.69 -10.49 20.74
C TYR A 179 -35.32 -10.24 21.37
N GLN A 180 -35.10 -10.64 22.64
CA GLN A 180 -33.77 -10.50 23.29
C GLN A 180 -32.68 -11.30 22.57
N SER A 181 -33.00 -12.49 22.06
CA SER A 181 -32.05 -13.30 21.29
C SER A 181 -31.65 -12.61 20.00
N GLN A 182 -32.61 -12.04 19.26
CA GLN A 182 -32.35 -11.28 18.04
C GLN A 182 -31.57 -10.00 18.31
N GLN A 183 -31.87 -9.29 19.39
CA GLN A 183 -31.11 -8.09 19.77
C GLN A 183 -29.63 -8.42 20.01
N LYS A 184 -29.33 -9.52 20.70
CA LYS A 184 -27.95 -9.97 20.90
C LYS A 184 -27.26 -10.39 19.59
N GLU A 185 -28.01 -10.99 18.67
CA GLU A 185 -27.49 -11.34 17.35
C GLU A 185 -27.16 -10.08 16.54
N LEU A 186 -28.08 -9.10 16.56
CA LEU A 186 -27.89 -7.80 15.93
C LEU A 186 -26.65 -7.07 16.49
N ASP A 187 -26.46 -7.05 17.81
CA ASP A 187 -25.26 -6.46 18.44
C ASP A 187 -23.96 -7.11 17.90
N GLY A 188 -23.99 -8.42 17.66
CA GLY A 188 -22.87 -9.17 17.09
C GLY A 188 -22.60 -8.80 15.63
N VAL A 189 -23.66 -8.69 14.81
CA VAL A 189 -23.58 -8.26 13.41
C VAL A 189 -23.10 -6.81 13.31
N ALA A 190 -23.62 -5.92 14.14
CA ALA A 190 -23.21 -4.51 14.21
C ALA A 190 -21.72 -4.38 14.56
N THR A 191 -21.24 -5.12 15.56
CA THR A 191 -19.82 -5.12 15.94
C THR A 191 -18.91 -5.62 14.80
N ALA A 192 -19.36 -6.63 14.05
CA ALA A 192 -18.63 -7.15 12.90
C ALA A 192 -18.59 -6.14 11.74
N ALA A 193 -19.73 -5.53 11.41
CA ALA A 193 -19.84 -4.49 10.40
C ALA A 193 -18.95 -3.28 10.74
N GLU A 194 -18.98 -2.82 11.99
CA GLU A 194 -18.11 -1.73 12.48
C GLU A 194 -16.63 -2.08 12.30
N THR A 195 -16.23 -3.31 12.66
CA THR A 195 -14.85 -3.79 12.47
C THR A 195 -14.41 -3.77 11.00
N ASP A 196 -15.28 -4.21 10.08
CA ASP A 196 -14.98 -4.23 8.64
C ASP A 196 -14.90 -2.81 8.06
N ILE A 197 -15.76 -1.90 8.50
CA ILE A 197 -15.75 -0.48 8.09
C ILE A 197 -14.49 0.23 8.60
N GLU A 198 -14.09 -0.02 9.86
CA GLU A 198 -12.83 0.50 10.42
C GLU A 198 -11.63 -0.05 9.65
N ALA A 199 -11.60 -1.34 9.34
CA ALA A 199 -10.54 -1.98 8.57
C ALA A 199 -10.43 -1.42 7.15
N PHE A 200 -11.57 -1.20 6.47
CA PHE A 200 -11.61 -0.54 5.17
C PHE A 200 -11.06 0.88 5.24
N THR A 201 -11.49 1.67 6.24
CA THR A 201 -11.06 3.07 6.41
C THR A 201 -9.54 3.15 6.61
N ALA A 202 -8.99 2.31 7.50
CA ALA A 202 -7.55 2.23 7.72
C ALA A 202 -6.79 1.85 6.44
N LEU A 203 -7.26 0.84 5.71
CA LEU A 203 -6.64 0.41 4.45
C LEU A 203 -6.71 1.51 3.38
N HIS A 204 -7.81 2.28 3.32
CA HIS A 204 -7.98 3.39 2.39
C HIS A 204 -6.99 4.53 2.66
N GLU A 205 -6.81 4.91 3.93
CA GLU A 205 -5.82 5.91 4.34
C GLU A 205 -4.39 5.46 4.03
N GLU A 206 -4.04 4.22 4.39
CA GLU A 206 -2.73 3.63 4.08
C GLU A 206 -2.46 3.60 2.56
N SER A 207 -3.46 3.19 1.77
CA SER A 207 -3.38 3.12 0.32
C SER A 207 -3.18 4.49 -0.31
N THR A 208 -3.88 5.51 0.20
CA THR A 208 -3.73 6.90 -0.24
C THR A 208 -2.32 7.43 0.06
N ALA A 209 -1.82 7.19 1.28
CA ALA A 209 -0.47 7.59 1.68
C ALA A 209 0.62 6.89 0.84
N LEU A 210 0.48 5.58 0.61
CA LEU A 210 1.39 4.80 -0.23
C LEU A 210 1.40 5.33 -1.67
N ASN A 211 0.23 5.59 -2.26
CA ASN A 211 0.11 6.11 -3.62
C ASN A 211 0.83 7.47 -3.77
N ALA A 212 0.63 8.39 -2.83
CA ALA A 212 1.27 9.71 -2.85
C ALA A 212 2.80 9.64 -2.67
N ALA A 213 3.27 8.78 -1.77
CA ALA A 213 4.70 8.56 -1.56
C ALA A 213 5.34 7.95 -2.81
N ALA A 214 4.68 6.98 -3.44
CA ALA A 214 5.18 6.34 -4.66
C ALA A 214 5.20 7.30 -5.86
N ALA A 215 4.20 8.17 -6.01
CA ALA A 215 4.22 9.22 -7.04
C ALA A 215 5.47 10.10 -6.93
N THR A 216 5.82 10.51 -5.70
CA THR A 216 7.01 11.31 -5.43
C THR A 216 8.29 10.54 -5.77
N ALA A 217 8.41 9.28 -5.34
CA ALA A 217 9.59 8.46 -5.58
C ALA A 217 9.78 8.12 -7.07
N LEU A 218 8.70 7.76 -7.79
CA LEU A 218 8.72 7.47 -9.23
C LEU A 218 9.06 8.70 -10.08
N ALA A 219 8.66 9.90 -9.64
CA ALA A 219 9.09 11.15 -10.27
C ALA A 219 10.57 11.44 -10.00
N ALA A 220 11.07 11.19 -8.79
CA ALA A 220 12.45 11.47 -8.40
C ALA A 220 13.48 10.61 -9.14
N VAL A 221 13.11 9.40 -9.58
CA VAL A 221 13.99 8.49 -10.33
C VAL A 221 13.89 8.62 -11.85
N ALA A 222 13.05 9.53 -12.35
CA ALA A 222 12.91 9.75 -13.80
C ALA A 222 14.25 10.13 -14.44
N GLY A 223 14.61 9.46 -15.53
CA GLY A 223 15.86 9.71 -16.27
C GLY A 223 17.13 9.09 -15.67
N ILE A 224 17.07 8.51 -14.47
CA ILE A 224 18.20 7.81 -13.82
C ILE A 224 17.92 6.31 -13.56
N SER A 225 16.77 5.81 -14.02
CA SER A 225 16.32 4.42 -13.89
C SER A 225 15.94 3.81 -15.25
N ASP A 226 15.46 2.56 -15.24
CA ASP A 226 14.89 1.92 -16.43
C ASP A 226 13.53 2.55 -16.74
N GLU A 227 13.52 3.45 -17.72
CA GLU A 227 12.35 4.27 -18.05
C GLU A 227 11.12 3.46 -18.46
N PRO A 228 11.22 2.37 -19.27
CA PRO A 228 10.08 1.51 -19.56
C PRO A 228 9.47 0.86 -18.31
N SER A 229 10.31 0.35 -17.40
CA SER A 229 9.83 -0.26 -16.15
C SER A 229 9.25 0.76 -15.18
N ARG A 230 9.85 1.97 -15.13
CA ARG A 230 9.31 3.10 -14.36
C ARG A 230 7.92 3.51 -14.85
N ALA A 231 7.75 3.63 -16.17
CA ALA A 231 6.47 3.99 -16.79
C ALA A 231 5.39 2.90 -16.55
N ALA A 232 5.77 1.63 -16.54
CA ALA A 232 4.86 0.54 -16.17
C ALA A 232 4.43 0.65 -14.70
N ALA A 233 5.35 0.94 -13.77
CA ALA A 233 5.02 1.17 -12.37
C ALA A 233 4.12 2.41 -12.17
N GLU A 234 4.36 3.49 -12.92
CA GLU A 234 3.51 4.69 -12.91
C GLU A 234 2.10 4.40 -13.45
N THR A 235 1.97 3.57 -14.48
CA THR A 235 0.66 3.13 -14.99
C THR A 235 -0.11 2.36 -13.91
N ALA A 236 0.54 1.40 -13.25
CA ALA A 236 -0.05 0.65 -12.14
C ALA A 236 -0.42 1.56 -10.96
N ARG A 237 0.37 2.61 -10.70
CA ARG A 237 0.07 3.64 -9.69
C ARG A 237 -1.22 4.39 -10.02
N VAL A 238 -1.37 4.86 -11.26
CA VAL A 238 -2.59 5.59 -11.70
C VAL A 238 -3.82 4.68 -11.66
N GLU A 239 -3.69 3.41 -12.02
CA GLU A 239 -4.77 2.42 -11.88
C GLU A 239 -5.15 2.21 -10.40
N PHE A 240 -4.16 2.14 -9.51
CA PHE A 240 -4.37 2.04 -8.07
C PHE A 240 -5.06 3.29 -7.49
N GLU A 241 -4.64 4.49 -7.91
CA GLU A 241 -5.29 5.76 -7.54
C GLU A 241 -6.76 5.79 -7.96
N SER A 242 -7.05 5.37 -9.20
CA SER A 242 -8.42 5.24 -9.69
C SER A 242 -9.24 4.24 -8.86
N SER A 243 -8.62 3.10 -8.48
CA SER A 243 -9.27 2.13 -7.59
C SER A 243 -9.58 2.73 -6.21
N ILE A 244 -8.65 3.47 -5.60
CA ILE A 244 -8.87 4.12 -4.29
C ILE A 244 -10.05 5.09 -4.38
N ALA A 245 -10.11 5.89 -5.44
CA ALA A 245 -11.18 6.87 -5.66
C ALA A 245 -12.54 6.23 -5.97
N ALA A 246 -12.55 5.04 -6.60
CA ALA A 246 -13.77 4.31 -6.90
C ALA A 246 -14.40 3.64 -5.67
N GLN A 247 -13.61 3.34 -4.63
CA GLN A 247 -14.13 2.75 -3.40
C GLN A 247 -14.80 3.83 -2.55
N VAL A 248 -16.12 3.75 -2.45
CA VAL A 248 -16.93 4.57 -1.54
C VAL A 248 -17.75 3.60 -0.70
N VAL A 249 -17.32 3.38 0.55
CA VAL A 249 -18.17 2.73 1.55
C VAL A 249 -19.04 3.82 2.16
N PRO A 250 -20.37 3.76 2.01
CA PRO A 250 -21.24 4.73 2.68
C PRO A 250 -20.98 4.67 4.18
N ALA A 251 -20.89 5.84 4.82
CA ALA A 251 -20.86 5.87 6.28
C ALA A 251 -22.18 5.23 6.74
N PRO A 252 -22.12 4.21 7.62
CA PRO A 252 -23.32 3.55 8.10
C PRO A 252 -24.18 4.61 8.80
N ASP A 253 -25.42 4.76 8.35
CA ASP A 253 -26.38 5.65 9.02
C ASP A 253 -26.91 4.90 10.25
N LEU A 254 -26.08 4.86 11.30
CA LEU A 254 -26.35 4.12 12.54
C LEU A 254 -27.43 4.78 13.41
N ASP A 255 -28.03 5.89 12.98
CA ASP A 255 -29.21 6.48 13.63
C ASP A 255 -30.48 5.68 13.24
N ILE A 256 -30.50 4.38 13.56
CA ILE A 256 -31.63 3.50 13.26
C ILE A 256 -32.60 3.49 14.46
N PRO A 257 -33.85 3.96 14.29
CA PRO A 257 -34.78 4.19 15.40
C PRO A 257 -35.32 2.91 16.07
N ALA A 258 -35.02 1.72 15.55
CA ALA A 258 -35.54 0.46 16.07
C ALA A 258 -34.85 0.05 17.39
N ALA A 259 -33.55 0.33 17.54
CA ALA A 259 -32.80 0.05 18.77
C ALA A 259 -33.26 0.90 19.97
N ASP A 260 -33.88 2.06 19.73
CA ASP A 260 -34.33 2.98 20.78
C ASP A 260 -35.68 2.58 21.41
N GLN A 261 -36.46 1.71 20.75
CA GLN A 261 -37.69 1.18 21.34
C GLN A 261 -37.37 0.13 22.40
N LYS A 262 -37.21 0.58 23.64
CA LYS A 262 -37.12 -0.29 24.82
C LYS A 262 -38.44 -1.04 25.02
N LEU A 263 -38.57 -2.20 24.37
CA LEU A 263 -39.63 -3.17 24.64
C LEU A 263 -39.35 -3.86 25.97
N SER A 264 -40.41 -4.20 26.70
CA SER A 264 -40.34 -4.82 28.02
C SER A 264 -41.15 -6.12 28.06
N GLU A 265 -41.07 -6.86 29.17
CA GLU A 265 -41.90 -8.07 29.38
C GLU A 265 -43.40 -7.79 29.36
N GLU A 266 -43.79 -6.53 29.60
CA GLU A 266 -45.19 -6.07 29.59
C GLU A 266 -45.66 -5.60 28.19
N SER A 267 -44.76 -5.58 27.20
CA SER A 267 -45.10 -5.19 25.83
C SER A 267 -46.08 -6.18 25.20
N THR A 268 -46.98 -5.65 24.38
CA THR A 268 -48.01 -6.48 23.73
C THR A 268 -47.38 -7.39 22.67
N VAL A 269 -48.08 -8.49 22.32
CA VAL A 269 -47.66 -9.40 21.25
C VAL A 269 -47.44 -8.64 19.94
N GLU A 270 -48.30 -7.67 19.62
CA GLU A 270 -48.18 -6.83 18.42
C GLU A 270 -46.96 -5.89 18.47
N GLU A 271 -46.62 -5.35 19.63
CA GLU A 271 -45.41 -4.53 19.83
C GLU A 271 -44.14 -5.38 19.68
N LEU A 272 -44.11 -6.56 20.31
CA LEU A 272 -42.99 -7.51 20.19
C LEU A 272 -42.81 -7.97 18.74
N ALA A 273 -43.89 -8.33 18.03
CA ALA A 273 -43.84 -8.71 16.63
C ALA A 273 -43.33 -7.57 15.73
N ARG A 274 -43.74 -6.31 16.00
CA ARG A 274 -43.23 -5.14 15.28
C ARG A 274 -41.75 -4.90 15.56
N GLY A 275 -41.31 -5.05 16.81
CA GLY A 275 -39.91 -4.93 17.21
C GLY A 275 -39.02 -5.97 16.54
N ILE A 276 -39.45 -7.23 16.54
CA ILE A 276 -38.77 -8.35 15.86
C ILE A 276 -38.59 -8.05 14.35
N ASN A 277 -39.65 -7.60 13.67
CA ASN A 277 -39.56 -7.24 12.25
C ASN A 277 -38.64 -6.03 12.01
N GLY A 278 -38.56 -5.10 12.96
CA GLY A 278 -37.63 -3.97 12.93
C GLY A 278 -36.17 -4.41 13.04
N LEU A 279 -35.86 -5.28 14.01
CA LEU A 279 -34.53 -5.84 14.20
C LEU A 279 -34.08 -6.68 12.98
N ASP A 280 -34.99 -7.45 12.37
CA ASP A 280 -34.67 -8.23 11.17
C ASP A 280 -34.34 -7.33 9.96
N ALA A 281 -35.11 -6.26 9.75
CA ALA A 281 -34.82 -5.29 8.70
C ALA A 281 -33.48 -4.58 8.93
N GLU A 282 -33.16 -4.27 10.19
CA GLU A 282 -31.88 -3.66 10.59
C GLU A 282 -30.70 -4.62 10.38
N ALA A 283 -30.86 -5.89 10.77
CA ALA A 283 -29.87 -6.93 10.55
C ALA A 283 -29.55 -7.09 9.06
N GLN A 284 -30.57 -7.10 8.19
CA GLN A 284 -30.39 -7.19 6.74
C GLN A 284 -29.66 -5.97 6.16
N LEU A 285 -29.91 -4.77 6.69
CA LEU A 285 -29.22 -3.56 6.29
C LEU A 285 -27.74 -3.62 6.69
N LEU A 286 -27.45 -3.95 7.96
CA LEU A 286 -26.08 -4.08 8.46
C LEU A 286 -25.30 -5.19 7.73
N GLU A 287 -25.94 -6.32 7.44
CA GLU A 287 -25.32 -7.42 6.67
C GLU A 287 -24.97 -6.94 5.24
N SER A 288 -25.86 -6.21 4.58
CA SER A 288 -25.57 -5.62 3.27
C SER A 288 -24.44 -4.59 3.31
N GLU A 289 -24.36 -3.75 4.35
CA GLU A 289 -23.28 -2.77 4.51
C GLU A 289 -21.93 -3.45 4.80
N ALA A 290 -21.92 -4.47 5.66
CA ALA A 290 -20.74 -5.28 5.94
C ALA A 290 -20.24 -6.00 4.69
N GLU A 291 -21.14 -6.54 3.86
CA GLU A 291 -20.79 -7.17 2.58
C GLU A 291 -20.13 -6.16 1.63
N ILE A 292 -20.69 -4.96 1.50
CA ILE A 292 -20.10 -3.87 0.70
C ILE A 292 -18.71 -3.49 1.21
N ALA A 293 -18.53 -3.33 2.53
CA ALA A 293 -17.24 -2.98 3.13
C ALA A 293 -16.20 -4.08 2.91
N SER A 294 -16.59 -5.35 3.11
CA SER A 294 -15.73 -6.52 2.87
C SER A 294 -15.31 -6.63 1.39
N ASP A 295 -16.24 -6.44 0.45
CA ASP A 295 -15.94 -6.46 -0.99
C ASP A 295 -15.00 -5.31 -1.39
N ALA A 296 -15.22 -4.11 -0.84
CA ALA A 296 -14.36 -2.96 -1.04
C ALA A 296 -12.94 -3.21 -0.49
N LEU A 297 -12.82 -3.80 0.69
CA LEU A 297 -11.54 -4.19 1.31
C LEU A 297 -10.79 -5.22 0.45
N ALA A 298 -11.49 -6.27 -0.02
CA ALA A 298 -10.91 -7.30 -0.87
C ALA A 298 -10.45 -6.74 -2.22
N SER A 299 -11.25 -5.85 -2.82
CA SER A 299 -10.93 -5.15 -4.07
C SER A 299 -9.70 -4.27 -3.92
N LEU A 300 -9.67 -3.42 -2.88
CA LEU A 300 -8.56 -2.51 -2.61
C LEU A 300 -7.26 -3.25 -2.26
N THR A 301 -7.36 -4.35 -1.51
CA THR A 301 -6.20 -5.22 -1.23
C THR A 301 -5.61 -5.79 -2.52
N THR A 302 -6.47 -6.27 -3.43
CA THR A 302 -6.03 -6.85 -4.70
C THR A 302 -5.32 -5.81 -5.59
N THR A 303 -5.85 -4.59 -5.67
CA THR A 303 -5.23 -3.52 -6.48
C THR A 303 -3.94 -3.01 -5.83
N ARG A 304 -3.89 -2.91 -4.50
CA ARG A 304 -2.65 -2.61 -3.75
C ARG A 304 -1.56 -3.63 -4.02
N ASP A 305 -1.89 -4.92 -3.97
CA ASP A 305 -0.92 -6.00 -4.19
C ASP A 305 -0.42 -6.01 -5.65
N THR A 306 -1.30 -5.72 -6.61
CA THR A 306 -0.93 -5.54 -8.03
C THR A 306 0.05 -4.39 -8.21
N PHE A 307 -0.23 -3.25 -7.57
CA PHE A 307 0.66 -2.10 -7.57
C PHE A 307 2.02 -2.39 -6.91
N ALA A 308 2.01 -3.05 -5.75
CA ALA A 308 3.23 -3.45 -5.05
C ALA A 308 4.09 -4.41 -5.91
N ALA A 309 3.48 -5.32 -6.64
CA ALA A 309 4.20 -6.20 -7.58
C ALA A 309 4.83 -5.42 -8.74
N ALA A 310 4.15 -4.40 -9.28
CA ALA A 310 4.71 -3.51 -10.30
C ALA A 310 5.90 -2.71 -9.76
N LEU A 311 5.80 -2.15 -8.56
CA LEU A 311 6.91 -1.48 -7.88
C LEU A 311 8.09 -2.42 -7.63
N ALA A 312 7.86 -3.64 -7.16
CA ALA A 312 8.92 -4.63 -6.95
C ALA A 312 9.62 -5.00 -8.27
N THR A 313 8.85 -5.15 -9.36
CA THR A 313 9.39 -5.41 -10.71
C THR A 313 10.27 -4.27 -11.18
N PHE A 314 9.82 -3.02 -11.00
CA PHE A 314 10.64 -1.84 -11.28
C PHE A 314 11.89 -1.77 -10.40
N GLY A 315 11.74 -1.99 -9.09
CA GLY A 315 12.84 -1.99 -8.13
C GLY A 315 13.94 -3.00 -8.46
N ALA A 316 13.57 -4.16 -9.02
CA ALA A 316 14.53 -5.17 -9.47
C ALA A 316 15.44 -4.71 -10.64
N THR A 317 15.08 -3.63 -11.35
CA THR A 317 15.92 -3.04 -12.41
C THR A 317 16.95 -2.04 -11.88
N ILE A 318 16.76 -1.55 -10.65
CA ILE A 318 17.58 -0.50 -10.06
C ILE A 318 19.06 -0.90 -9.87
N PRO A 319 19.43 -2.13 -9.47
CA PRO A 319 20.84 -2.50 -9.36
C PRO A 319 21.64 -2.35 -10.65
N ALA A 320 21.04 -2.69 -11.80
CA ALA A 320 21.69 -2.58 -13.10
C ALA A 320 21.86 -1.11 -13.51
N THR A 321 20.83 -0.29 -13.32
CA THR A 321 20.86 1.15 -13.65
C THR A 321 21.80 1.92 -12.73
N ALA A 322 21.82 1.61 -11.44
CA ALA A 322 22.77 2.17 -10.48
C ALA A 322 24.23 1.89 -10.88
N THR A 323 24.52 0.68 -11.35
CA THR A 323 25.86 0.31 -11.85
C THR A 323 26.24 1.17 -13.07
N ALA A 324 25.30 1.40 -13.99
CA ALA A 324 25.52 2.27 -15.14
C ALA A 324 25.72 3.74 -14.73
N VAL A 325 24.92 4.26 -13.80
CA VAL A 325 25.06 5.62 -13.26
C VAL A 325 26.44 5.80 -12.63
N ILE A 326 26.90 4.86 -11.80
CA ILE A 326 28.25 4.93 -11.22
C ILE A 326 29.34 4.90 -12.31
N ALA A 327 29.19 4.05 -13.33
CA ALA A 327 30.18 3.93 -14.41
C ALA A 327 30.33 5.20 -15.26
N VAL A 328 29.27 5.99 -15.42
CA VAL A 328 29.29 7.26 -16.19
C VAL A 328 29.86 8.43 -15.37
N ASN A 329 30.00 8.28 -14.05
CA ASN A 329 30.50 9.33 -13.15
C ASN A 329 31.79 8.87 -12.41
N PRO A 330 32.89 8.56 -13.14
CA PRO A 330 34.08 7.95 -12.56
C PRO A 330 34.90 8.89 -11.67
N ASP A 331 34.80 10.21 -11.86
CA ASP A 331 35.63 11.19 -11.16
C ASP A 331 34.98 11.69 -9.87
N ALA A 332 33.67 11.48 -9.73
CA ALA A 332 32.94 11.80 -8.52
C ALA A 332 33.52 11.06 -7.29
N ALA A 333 33.40 11.70 -6.11
CA ALA A 333 33.98 11.17 -4.88
C ALA A 333 33.50 9.72 -4.59
N PRO A 334 34.39 8.77 -4.25
CA PRO A 334 34.02 7.36 -4.03
C PRO A 334 32.92 7.14 -2.97
N ALA A 335 32.80 8.06 -2.01
CA ALA A 335 31.75 8.03 -1.00
C ALA A 335 30.34 8.17 -1.59
N LEU A 336 30.18 8.92 -2.69
CA LEU A 336 28.89 9.10 -3.37
C LEU A 336 28.48 7.82 -4.11
N ALA A 337 29.41 7.15 -4.79
CA ALA A 337 29.17 5.83 -5.38
C ALA A 337 28.83 4.78 -4.31
N GLY A 338 29.49 4.86 -3.15
CA GLY A 338 29.14 4.06 -1.97
C GLY A 338 27.73 4.33 -1.45
N ALA A 339 27.28 5.58 -1.44
CA ALA A 339 25.92 5.95 -1.04
C ALA A 339 24.86 5.39 -2.00
N VAL A 340 25.11 5.47 -3.32
CA VAL A 340 24.24 4.85 -4.34
C VAL A 340 24.14 3.34 -4.09
N THR A 341 25.28 2.66 -3.93
CA THR A 341 25.32 1.22 -3.65
C THR A 341 24.55 0.85 -2.38
N SER A 342 24.73 1.63 -1.30
CA SER A 342 24.02 1.41 -0.04
C SER A 342 22.50 1.58 -0.17
N ALA A 343 22.03 2.56 -0.95
CA ALA A 343 20.61 2.76 -1.20
C ALA A 343 20.01 1.59 -1.99
N VAL A 344 20.73 1.08 -3.00
CA VAL A 344 20.33 -0.10 -3.78
C VAL A 344 20.24 -1.36 -2.91
N THR A 345 21.21 -1.56 -2.00
CA THR A 345 21.14 -2.66 -1.03
C THR A 345 19.91 -2.54 -0.15
N GLY A 346 19.64 -1.36 0.41
CA GLY A 346 18.42 -1.12 1.20
C GLY A 346 17.14 -1.42 0.41
N LEU A 347 17.06 -0.97 -0.84
CA LEU A 347 15.92 -1.25 -1.72
C LEU A 347 15.73 -2.75 -1.95
N THR A 348 16.82 -3.47 -2.19
CA THR A 348 16.78 -4.93 -2.41
C THR A 348 16.29 -5.64 -1.15
N GLU A 349 16.80 -5.27 0.03
CA GLU A 349 16.35 -5.81 1.32
C GLU A 349 14.87 -5.51 1.59
N ALA A 350 14.40 -4.29 1.26
CA ALA A 350 12.99 -3.92 1.40
C ALA A 350 12.09 -4.79 0.51
N ILE A 351 12.47 -4.99 -0.76
CA ILE A 351 11.72 -5.85 -1.70
C ILE A 351 11.71 -7.31 -1.23
N GLU A 352 12.84 -7.83 -0.75
CA GLU A 352 12.92 -9.19 -0.20
C GLU A 352 12.07 -9.36 1.07
N ALA A 353 11.89 -8.29 1.86
CA ALA A 353 10.99 -8.24 3.00
C ALA A 353 9.51 -8.06 2.61
N GLY A 354 9.18 -8.02 1.32
CA GLY A 354 7.82 -7.79 0.82
C GLY A 354 7.33 -6.35 1.01
N GLN A 355 8.23 -5.40 1.28
CA GLN A 355 7.91 -3.98 1.36
C GLN A 355 7.92 -3.35 -0.04
N PRO A 356 7.12 -2.30 -0.28
CA PRO A 356 7.04 -1.65 -1.59
C PRO A 356 8.32 -0.88 -1.98
N GLY A 357 9.26 -0.65 -1.05
CA GLY A 357 10.57 -0.04 -1.32
C GLY A 357 10.56 1.45 -1.66
N VAL A 358 9.45 2.16 -1.39
CA VAL A 358 9.26 3.57 -1.80
C VAL A 358 10.28 4.51 -1.15
N THR A 359 10.57 4.32 0.15
CA THR A 359 11.54 5.14 0.89
C THR A 359 12.95 4.93 0.38
N GLU A 360 13.31 3.67 0.12
CA GLU A 360 14.62 3.27 -0.38
C GLU A 360 14.84 3.75 -1.82
N LEU A 361 13.78 3.75 -2.64
CA LEU A 361 13.79 4.32 -3.98
C LEU A 361 14.05 5.84 -3.97
N GLN A 362 13.44 6.57 -3.02
CA GLN A 362 13.73 8.00 -2.82
C GLN A 362 15.19 8.22 -2.37
N ALA A 363 15.72 7.36 -1.48
CA ALA A 363 17.12 7.42 -1.06
C ALA A 363 18.08 7.17 -2.24
N TYR A 364 17.75 6.21 -3.11
CA TYR A 364 18.48 5.98 -4.36
C TYR A 364 18.49 7.22 -5.25
N ALA A 365 17.32 7.85 -5.47
CA ALA A 365 17.21 9.07 -6.27
C ALA A 365 18.13 10.20 -5.75
N VAL A 366 18.10 10.45 -4.43
CA VAL A 366 18.93 11.48 -3.80
C VAL A 366 20.43 11.16 -3.94
N ALA A 367 20.83 9.90 -3.74
CA ALA A 367 22.23 9.50 -3.87
C ALA A 367 22.72 9.61 -5.32
N ALA A 368 21.91 9.20 -6.30
CA ALA A 368 22.25 9.29 -7.72
C ALA A 368 22.37 10.75 -8.19
N ALA A 369 21.43 11.61 -7.78
CA ALA A 369 21.48 13.04 -8.09
C ALA A 369 22.74 13.71 -7.48
N ALA A 370 23.10 13.36 -6.25
CA ALA A 370 24.32 13.87 -5.61
C ALA A 370 25.59 13.42 -6.35
N LEU A 371 25.64 12.17 -6.83
CA LEU A 371 26.76 11.67 -7.63
C LEU A 371 26.92 12.44 -8.94
N GLN A 372 25.82 12.61 -9.68
CA GLN A 372 25.82 13.33 -10.97
C GLN A 372 26.15 14.82 -10.79
N ALA A 373 25.64 15.45 -9.73
CA ALA A 373 25.95 16.86 -9.45
C ALA A 373 27.44 17.07 -9.15
N GLU A 374 28.09 16.12 -8.47
CA GLU A 374 29.53 16.20 -8.20
C GLU A 374 30.35 16.00 -9.48
N GLN A 375 29.99 15.03 -10.33
CA GLN A 375 30.66 14.87 -11.63
C GLN A 375 30.51 16.14 -12.48
N ALA A 376 29.31 16.69 -12.60
CA ALA A 376 29.08 17.92 -13.35
C ALA A 376 29.87 19.12 -12.79
N ARG A 377 30.09 19.17 -11.47
CA ARG A 377 30.94 20.18 -10.83
C ARG A 377 32.41 20.01 -11.22
N LEU A 378 32.90 18.77 -11.32
CA LEU A 378 34.27 18.48 -11.74
C LEU A 378 34.49 18.79 -13.22
N ASP A 379 33.57 18.36 -14.08
CA ASP A 379 33.60 18.65 -15.53
C ASP A 379 33.62 20.16 -15.80
N ALA A 380 32.89 20.94 -14.99
CA ALA A 380 32.87 22.40 -15.09
C ALA A 380 34.21 23.04 -14.68
N ILE A 381 34.97 22.44 -13.76
CA ILE A 381 36.31 22.93 -13.38
C ILE A 381 37.30 22.67 -14.52
N ASP A 382 37.27 21.46 -15.10
CA ASP A 382 38.16 21.08 -16.19
C ASP A 382 37.92 21.90 -17.47
N THR A 383 36.70 22.39 -17.67
CA THR A 383 36.35 23.22 -18.84
C THR A 383 36.82 24.69 -18.71
N VAL A 384 37.06 25.19 -17.49
CA VAL A 384 37.37 26.62 -17.23
C VAL A 384 38.88 26.93 -17.22
N GLU A 385 39.75 25.94 -17.42
CA GLU A 385 41.18 26.16 -17.67
C GLU A 385 41.62 26.10 -19.16
N PRO A 386 41.06 26.88 -20.11
CA PRO A 386 41.70 27.04 -21.40
C PRO A 386 42.71 28.21 -21.36
N ASP A 387 43.99 27.88 -21.55
CA ASP A 387 45.02 28.71 -22.18
C ASP A 387 45.11 30.19 -21.76
N THR A 388 45.55 30.48 -20.53
CA THR A 388 46.11 31.82 -20.21
C THR A 388 47.63 31.93 -20.43
N ASP A 389 48.26 30.94 -21.07
CA ASP A 389 49.70 30.91 -21.32
C ASP A 389 50.12 31.44 -22.72
N ALA A 390 49.22 32.11 -23.44
CA ALA A 390 49.53 32.65 -24.76
C ALA A 390 49.27 34.17 -24.90
N GLU A 391 49.72 34.99 -23.95
CA GLU A 391 50.17 36.34 -24.31
C GLU A 391 51.45 36.73 -23.58
N THR A 392 52.55 36.40 -24.25
CA THR A 392 53.92 36.87 -24.05
C THR A 392 53.97 38.40 -23.99
N ALA A 393 53.68 39.01 -22.84
CA ALA A 393 53.96 40.42 -22.62
C ALA A 393 55.46 40.61 -22.30
N PRO A 394 56.24 41.36 -23.11
CA PRO A 394 57.64 41.58 -22.84
C PRO A 394 57.82 42.56 -21.67
N ARG A 395 58.53 42.06 -20.66
CA ARG A 395 59.32 42.76 -19.63
C ARG A 395 59.77 44.18 -20.02
N ALA A 396 59.31 45.21 -19.30
CA ALA A 396 60.16 46.31 -18.79
C ALA A 396 59.37 47.35 -17.95
N THR A 397 59.55 47.36 -16.63
CA THR A 397 60.26 48.43 -15.85
C THR A 397 59.94 48.37 -14.33
N PRO A 398 60.81 48.92 -13.46
CA PRO A 398 60.89 48.58 -12.05
C PRO A 398 60.28 49.64 -11.10
N ARG A 399 59.92 49.18 -9.89
CA ARG A 399 59.87 49.90 -8.59
C ARG A 399 59.09 51.23 -8.52
N THR A 400 58.08 51.32 -7.65
CA THR A 400 58.25 51.90 -6.29
C THR A 400 56.93 52.02 -5.50
N THR A 401 57.11 51.88 -4.18
CA THR A 401 56.30 52.33 -3.04
C THR A 401 55.37 51.33 -2.34
N PRO A 402 55.52 51.17 -0.99
CA PRO A 402 54.56 50.49 -0.13
C PRO A 402 53.36 51.41 0.12
N ARG A 403 52.18 51.00 -0.33
CA ARG A 403 50.93 51.73 -0.08
C ARG A 403 50.11 51.02 0.99
N THR A 404 49.88 51.76 2.07
CA THR A 404 49.07 51.47 3.26
C THR A 404 47.72 50.82 2.91
N PRO A 405 47.24 49.82 3.67
CA PRO A 405 45.95 49.17 3.41
C PRO A 405 44.78 50.13 3.68
N PRO A 406 43.88 50.37 2.72
CA PRO A 406 42.61 51.01 3.02
C PRO A 406 41.70 50.03 3.75
N ARG A 407 41.51 50.32 5.03
CA ARG A 407 40.30 50.15 5.84
C ARG A 407 39.09 49.51 5.13
N SER A 408 38.85 48.25 5.49
CA SER A 408 37.58 47.51 5.53
C SER A 408 36.34 48.31 5.11
N THR A 409 35.94 48.22 3.83
CA THR A 409 34.55 48.41 3.41
C THR A 409 33.84 47.07 3.48
N GLN A 410 33.07 46.95 4.56
CA GLN A 410 31.92 46.08 4.76
C GLN A 410 31.30 45.53 3.45
N PRO A 411 31.12 44.20 3.31
CA PRO A 411 30.44 43.64 2.16
C PRO A 411 28.99 44.12 2.15
N SER A 412 28.64 44.88 1.11
CA SER A 412 27.28 45.21 0.75
C SER A 412 26.47 43.93 0.61
N ASN A 413 25.27 43.94 1.20
CA ASN A 413 24.29 42.87 1.11
C ASN A 413 24.15 42.33 -0.32
N PRO A 414 24.00 41.01 -0.51
CA PRO A 414 23.68 40.45 -1.82
C PRO A 414 22.40 41.10 -2.35
N PRO A 415 22.31 41.36 -3.68
CA PRO A 415 21.10 41.88 -4.29
C PRO A 415 19.93 40.95 -3.98
N ALA A 416 18.79 41.55 -3.66
CA ALA A 416 17.55 40.86 -3.38
C ALA A 416 17.28 39.79 -4.43
N THR A 417 17.01 38.58 -3.95
CA THR A 417 16.48 37.45 -4.68
C THR A 417 15.41 37.93 -5.64
N THR A 418 15.68 37.91 -6.94
CA THR A 418 14.65 38.04 -7.96
C THR A 418 13.66 36.92 -7.72
N ASN A 419 12.42 37.28 -7.39
CA ASN A 419 11.33 36.33 -7.24
C ASN A 419 11.29 35.41 -8.46
N PRO A 420 11.11 34.09 -8.29
CA PRO A 420 10.90 33.19 -9.41
C PRO A 420 9.72 33.72 -10.22
N VAL A 421 9.95 34.01 -11.50
CA VAL A 421 8.89 34.31 -12.45
C VAL A 421 8.04 33.05 -12.55
N THR A 422 6.87 33.07 -11.91
CA THR A 422 5.84 32.06 -12.12
C THR A 422 5.50 32.08 -13.62
N PRO A 423 5.65 30.97 -14.35
CA PRO A 423 5.19 30.91 -15.73
C PRO A 423 3.71 31.26 -15.76
N ALA A 424 3.33 32.22 -16.62
CA ALA A 424 1.94 32.57 -16.81
C ALA A 424 1.16 31.29 -17.18
N PRO A 425 -0.03 31.07 -16.59
CA PRO A 425 -0.85 29.92 -16.95
C PRO A 425 -1.12 29.97 -18.45
N ASP A 426 -0.82 28.87 -19.14
CA ASP A 426 -1.17 28.69 -20.54
C ASP A 426 -2.65 29.02 -20.72
N SER A 427 -2.91 29.95 -21.64
CA SER A 427 -4.29 30.29 -22.00
C SER A 427 -4.96 29.03 -22.53
N PRO A 428 -6.19 28.71 -22.07
CA PRO A 428 -6.89 27.50 -22.48
C PRO A 428 -7.03 27.50 -24.01
N VAL A 429 -6.54 26.43 -24.64
CA VAL A 429 -6.72 26.18 -26.06
C VAL A 429 -8.24 26.18 -26.33
N PRO A 430 -8.74 26.99 -27.27
CA PRO A 430 -10.15 26.99 -27.62
C PRO A 430 -10.59 25.58 -28.05
N PRO A 431 -11.82 25.16 -27.70
CA PRO A 431 -12.31 23.84 -28.07
C PRO A 431 -12.25 23.67 -29.59
N VAL A 432 -11.55 22.61 -30.02
CA VAL A 432 -11.54 22.18 -31.41
C VAL A 432 -12.94 21.70 -31.75
N ASP A 433 -13.58 22.35 -32.71
CA ASP A 433 -14.88 21.94 -33.23
C ASP A 433 -14.82 20.47 -33.67
N PRO A 434 -15.75 19.61 -33.23
CA PRO A 434 -15.77 18.21 -33.62
C PRO A 434 -15.94 18.10 -35.13
N ALA A 435 -15.03 17.37 -35.76
CA ALA A 435 -15.06 17.10 -37.18
C ALA A 435 -16.42 16.50 -37.59
N PRO A 436 -17.00 16.92 -38.73
CA PRO A 436 -18.27 16.40 -39.19
C PRO A 436 -18.19 14.87 -39.39
N PRO A 437 -19.28 14.15 -39.13
CA PRO A 437 -19.32 12.69 -39.30
C PRO A 437 -18.99 12.34 -40.76
N VAL A 438 -18.04 11.42 -40.93
CA VAL A 438 -17.73 10.83 -42.23
C VAL A 438 -18.88 9.88 -42.58
N ASP A 439 -19.63 10.21 -43.63
CA ASP A 439 -20.64 9.33 -44.21
C ASP A 439 -19.95 8.08 -44.77
N THR A 440 -19.99 6.97 -44.02
CA THR A 440 -19.69 5.65 -44.57
C THR A 440 -20.88 5.17 -45.39
N GLU A 441 -20.76 5.35 -46.69
CA GLU A 441 -21.59 4.74 -47.73
C GLU A 441 -21.57 3.19 -47.59
N PRO A 442 -22.71 2.51 -47.53
CA PRO A 442 -22.76 1.06 -47.44
C PRO A 442 -22.36 0.42 -48.78
N ALA A 443 -21.32 -0.42 -48.75
CA ALA A 443 -20.93 -1.24 -49.89
C ALA A 443 -22.06 -2.23 -50.24
N ALA A 444 -22.46 -2.21 -51.52
CA ALA A 444 -23.46 -3.09 -52.12
C ALA A 444 -22.94 -4.51 -52.38
#